data_AF-A0A8B5YIW0-F1
#
_entry.id   AF-A0A8B5YIW0-F1
#
_cell.length_a   1.000
_cell.length_b   1.000
_cell.length_c   1.000
_cell.angle_alpha   90.00
_cell.angle_beta   90.00
_cell.angle_gamma   90.00
#
_symmetry.space_group_name_H-M   'P 1'
#
loop_
_entity.id
_entity.type
_entity.pdbx_description
1 polymer ?
#
loop_
_entity_poly.entity_id
_entity_poly.type
_entity_poly.pdbx_seq_one_letter_code
_entity_poly.pdbx_strand_id
1 'polypeptide(L)'
;MLEITFEDDYDTAAFLHLLRNADANRHIRIHEAPGKIGIEKTHSSVSIQAYIEPVLTRFFTECKEDEYMLSVIEGDYYFLDRDEQQQILQLAHSIMEGELEGLPLNKDDTPREHFIIQELQAICLEENVFSIRSFMTFRLAKYYERLRSYVEAAIDEYKMEQEYQTFIQSLRDYVMSKEPMLDHVHIVHDGYFVLWELKYISEREQKKYIDRRFVREHPMYIDSHLLAPLVSIAPEKIDLYTEDREHAMVQTIQNIFQERVRILPLGAFHPRENILEEHS
;
A
#
# COMPACT_ATOMS: atom_id res chain seq x y z
N MET A 1 27.91 17.03 30.84
CA MET A 1 26.44 17.17 30.66
C MET A 1 26.20 17.29 29.17
N LEU A 2 25.23 16.55 28.64
CA LEU A 2 24.77 16.66 27.26
C LEU A 2 23.58 17.62 27.24
N GLU A 3 23.58 18.63 26.37
CA GLU A 3 22.40 19.46 26.09
C GLU A 3 21.85 19.10 24.71
N ILE A 4 20.57 18.75 24.65
CA ILE A 4 19.85 18.51 23.39
C ILE A 4 18.96 19.72 23.10
N THR A 5 19.01 20.25 21.89
CA THR A 5 18.20 21.40 21.45
C THR A 5 17.23 21.02 20.34
N PHE A 6 16.00 21.53 20.44
CA PHE A 6 14.88 21.26 19.54
C PHE A 6 14.43 22.56 18.85
N GLU A 7 13.73 22.43 17.71
CA GLU A 7 13.16 23.60 17.02
C GLU A 7 11.82 24.05 17.62
N ASP A 8 11.04 23.09 18.12
CA ASP A 8 9.70 23.32 18.64
C ASP A 8 9.44 22.56 19.96
N ASP A 9 8.39 23.00 20.64
CA ASP A 9 7.99 22.46 21.94
C ASP A 9 7.34 21.07 21.83
N TYR A 10 6.80 20.71 20.66
CA TYR A 10 6.18 19.40 20.44
C TYR A 10 7.25 18.31 20.42
N ASP A 11 8.31 18.50 19.64
CA ASP A 11 9.50 17.65 19.62
C ASP A 11 10.13 17.53 21.00
N THR A 12 10.25 18.65 21.71
CA THR A 12 10.78 18.67 23.08
C THR A 12 9.93 17.77 23.99
N ALA A 13 8.60 17.89 23.94
CA ALA A 13 7.68 17.11 24.76
C ALA A 13 7.68 15.62 24.37
N ALA A 14 7.70 15.30 23.08
CA ALA A 14 7.76 13.93 22.57
C ALA A 14 9.06 13.24 23.00
N PHE A 15 10.20 13.91 22.86
CA PHE A 15 11.47 13.38 23.32
C PHE A 15 11.52 13.17 24.83
N LEU A 16 10.97 14.10 25.61
CA LEU A 16 10.86 13.97 27.05
C LEU A 16 10.00 12.79 27.48
N HIS A 17 8.92 12.49 26.74
CA HIS A 17 8.10 11.31 26.97
C HIS A 17 8.90 10.01 26.74
N LEU A 18 9.67 9.93 25.65
CA LEU A 18 10.54 8.79 25.36
C LEU A 18 11.61 8.60 26.43
N LEU A 19 12.25 9.68 26.88
CA LEU A 19 13.23 9.65 27.96
C LEU A 19 12.64 9.07 29.25
N ARG A 20 11.46 9.54 29.67
CA ARG A 20 10.82 9.08 30.91
C ARG A 20 10.43 7.60 30.87
N ASN A 21 10.13 7.06 29.69
CA ASN A 21 9.83 5.64 29.52
C ASN A 21 11.09 4.77 29.43
N ALA A 22 12.22 5.32 28.99
CA ALA A 22 13.51 4.62 28.96
C ALA A 22 14.18 4.53 30.34
N ASP A 23 13.86 5.46 31.24
CA ASP A 23 14.54 5.62 32.53
C ASP A 23 13.97 4.68 33.64
N ALA A 24 14.20 3.37 33.50
CA ALA A 24 13.95 2.41 34.58
C ALA A 24 15.02 2.45 35.69
N ASN A 25 16.19 3.05 35.43
CA ASN A 25 17.36 3.04 36.32
C ASN A 25 17.86 4.47 36.58
N ARG A 26 17.65 4.95 37.82
CA ARG A 26 17.90 6.32 38.37
C ARG A 26 19.33 6.88 38.27
N HIS A 27 20.06 6.60 37.21
CA HIS A 27 21.47 6.93 37.07
C HIS A 27 21.71 8.21 36.24
N ILE A 28 20.64 8.86 35.78
CA ILE A 28 20.69 10.09 35.00
C ILE A 28 19.74 11.12 35.60
N ARG A 29 20.13 12.39 35.55
CA ARG A 29 19.27 13.53 35.88
C ARG A 29 18.92 14.27 34.60
N ILE A 30 17.65 14.60 34.47
CA ILE A 30 17.09 15.35 33.36
C ILE A 30 16.81 16.77 33.83
N HIS A 31 17.30 17.75 33.08
CA HIS A 31 17.09 19.17 33.30
C HIS A 31 16.28 19.73 32.14
N GLU A 32 15.10 20.27 32.40
CA GLU A 32 14.19 20.76 31.37
C GLU A 32 14.30 22.30 31.26
N ALA A 33 14.42 22.80 30.03
CA ALA A 33 14.33 24.22 29.71
C ALA A 33 13.58 24.41 28.38
N PRO A 34 13.03 25.61 28.08
CA PRO A 34 12.33 25.83 26.82
C PRO A 34 13.21 25.48 25.61
N GLY A 35 12.73 24.58 24.74
CA GLY A 35 13.45 24.07 23.56
C GLY A 35 14.72 23.26 23.85
N LYS A 36 14.97 22.87 25.11
CA LYS A 36 16.21 22.20 25.52
C LYS A 36 16.01 21.13 26.59
N ILE A 37 16.76 20.04 26.47
CA ILE A 37 16.83 18.99 27.48
C ILE A 37 18.29 18.72 27.84
N GLY A 38 18.65 18.96 29.10
CA GLY A 38 19.95 18.65 29.67
C GLY A 38 19.96 17.27 30.30
N ILE A 39 20.99 16.48 30.01
CA ILE A 39 21.20 15.12 30.50
C ILE A 39 22.52 15.07 31.26
N GLU A 40 22.43 14.75 32.54
CA GLU A 40 23.56 14.70 33.45
C GLU A 40 23.71 13.31 34.08
N LYS A 41 24.92 12.74 33.99
CA LYS A 41 25.25 11.47 34.67
C LYS A 41 25.34 11.68 36.19
N THR A 42 24.74 10.77 36.96
CA THR A 42 24.89 10.79 38.44
C THR A 42 26.16 10.11 38.94
N HIS A 43 26.75 9.21 38.14
CA HIS A 43 28.00 8.52 38.44
C HIS A 43 28.92 8.51 37.21
N SER A 44 30.24 8.53 37.43
CA SER A 44 31.24 8.56 36.36
C SER A 44 31.29 7.30 35.49
N SER A 45 30.75 6.17 35.98
CA SER A 45 30.68 4.90 35.24
C SER A 45 29.52 4.81 34.25
N VAL A 46 28.61 5.79 34.25
CA VAL A 46 27.45 5.83 33.35
C VAL A 46 27.87 6.49 32.04
N SER A 47 27.64 5.82 30.92
CA SER A 47 27.78 6.41 29.59
C SER A 47 26.47 7.10 29.22
N ILE A 48 26.52 8.41 28.97
CA ILE A 48 25.37 9.15 28.44
C ILE A 48 25.08 8.67 27.01
N GLN A 49 26.13 8.36 26.25
CA GLN A 49 26.01 7.89 24.88
C GLN A 49 25.19 6.59 24.78
N ALA A 50 25.55 5.57 25.56
CA ALA A 50 24.83 4.29 25.57
C ALA A 50 23.36 4.42 26.04
N TYR A 51 23.05 5.44 26.84
CA TYR A 51 21.68 5.71 27.27
C TYR A 51 20.86 6.44 26.21
N ILE A 52 21.45 7.46 25.56
CA ILE A 52 20.72 8.37 24.70
C ILE A 52 20.57 7.86 23.26
N GLU A 53 21.50 7.03 22.78
CA GLU A 53 21.46 6.47 21.42
C GLU A 53 20.12 5.76 21.12
N PRO A 54 19.64 4.81 21.94
CA PRO A 54 18.35 4.15 21.69
C PRO A 54 17.15 5.12 21.73
N VAL A 55 17.20 6.12 22.62
CA VAL A 55 16.13 7.12 22.76
C VAL A 55 16.07 8.02 21.53
N LEU A 56 17.23 8.46 21.02
CA LEU A 56 17.34 9.25 19.79
C LEU A 56 16.90 8.45 18.58
N THR A 57 17.34 7.19 18.45
CA THR A 57 16.88 6.31 17.37
C THR A 57 15.37 6.21 17.37
N ARG A 58 14.75 5.92 18.52
CA ARG A 58 13.29 5.86 18.66
C ARG A 58 12.61 7.18 18.35
N PHE A 59 13.17 8.30 18.77
CA PHE A 59 12.61 9.61 18.44
C PHE A 59 12.57 9.86 16.92
N PHE A 60 13.63 9.53 16.21
CA PHE A 60 13.66 9.70 14.75
C PHE A 60 12.71 8.74 14.04
N THR A 61 12.60 7.50 14.48
CA THR A 61 11.72 6.49 13.86
C THR A 61 10.24 6.67 14.23
N GLU A 62 9.93 7.02 15.48
CA GLU A 62 8.54 7.08 15.98
C GLU A 62 7.91 8.47 15.85
N CYS A 63 8.70 9.55 15.76
CA CYS A 63 8.18 10.91 15.76
C CYS A 63 8.47 11.69 14.47
N LYS A 64 9.60 11.44 13.82
CA LYS A 64 10.05 12.23 12.65
C LYS A 64 9.90 11.53 11.31
N GLU A 65 9.77 10.21 11.29
CA GLU A 65 9.69 9.40 10.07
C GLU A 65 8.46 9.80 9.23
N ASP A 66 7.26 9.75 9.81
CA ASP A 66 6.02 10.10 9.12
C ASP A 66 5.98 11.57 8.71
N GLU A 67 6.48 12.47 9.55
CA GLU A 67 6.59 13.89 9.23
C GLU A 67 7.44 14.10 7.97
N TYR A 68 8.58 13.42 7.89
CA TYR A 68 9.44 13.46 6.71
C TYR A 68 8.74 12.86 5.48
N MET A 69 8.15 11.67 5.61
CA MET A 69 7.49 11.01 4.48
C MET A 69 6.33 11.85 3.93
N LEU A 70 5.49 12.41 4.80
CA LEU A 70 4.42 13.32 4.41
C LEU A 70 4.96 14.59 3.72
N SER A 71 6.08 15.14 4.20
CA SER A 71 6.72 16.29 3.55
C SER A 71 7.20 15.98 2.13
N VAL A 72 7.65 14.75 1.87
CA VAL A 72 8.05 14.29 0.53
C VAL A 72 6.81 14.11 -0.35
N ILE A 73 5.78 13.42 0.16
CA ILE A 73 4.51 13.17 -0.55
C ILE A 73 3.88 14.50 -1.01
N GLU A 74 3.81 15.49 -0.11
CA GLU A 74 3.24 16.81 -0.41
C GLU A 74 4.19 17.69 -1.23
N GLY A 75 5.44 17.84 -0.77
CA GLY A 75 6.36 18.84 -1.30
C GLY A 75 6.99 18.47 -2.64
N ASP A 76 7.34 17.19 -2.81
CA ASP A 76 8.05 16.73 -4.01
C ASP A 76 7.12 16.12 -5.05
N TYR A 77 6.04 15.45 -4.60
CA TYR A 77 5.09 14.77 -5.49
C TYR A 77 3.73 15.47 -5.62
N TYR A 78 3.51 16.57 -4.89
CA TYR A 78 2.33 17.45 -5.02
C TYR A 78 0.99 16.76 -4.73
N PHE A 79 0.98 15.73 -3.89
CA PHE A 79 -0.25 15.17 -3.35
C PHE A 79 -0.77 16.08 -2.24
N LEU A 80 -1.78 16.90 -2.56
CA LEU A 80 -2.29 17.96 -1.66
C LEU A 80 -3.53 17.52 -0.85
N ASP A 81 -4.18 16.44 -1.27
CA ASP A 81 -5.32 15.90 -0.54
C ASP A 81 -4.85 15.06 0.65
N ARG A 82 -5.46 15.31 1.82
CA ARG A 82 -5.00 14.65 3.05
C ARG A 82 -5.36 13.18 3.11
N ASP A 83 -6.48 12.77 2.54
CA ASP A 83 -6.88 11.37 2.56
C ASP A 83 -5.96 10.56 1.63
N GLU A 84 -5.61 11.12 0.46
CA GLU A 84 -4.61 10.56 -0.45
C GLU A 84 -3.22 10.47 0.19
N GLN A 85 -2.76 11.52 0.87
CA GLN A 85 -1.51 11.49 1.63
C GLN A 85 -1.48 10.36 2.65
N GLN A 86 -2.57 10.17 3.41
CA GLN A 86 -2.67 9.10 4.41
C GLN A 86 -2.70 7.71 3.78
N GLN A 87 -3.36 7.53 2.64
CA GLN A 87 -3.37 6.26 1.92
C GLN A 87 -1.96 5.89 1.40
N ILE A 88 -1.24 6.86 0.84
CA ILE A 88 0.14 6.66 0.38
C ILE A 88 1.06 6.35 1.57
N LEU A 89 0.90 7.06 2.69
CA LEU A 89 1.69 6.80 3.91
C LEU A 89 1.45 5.38 4.45
N GLN A 90 0.20 4.91 4.46
CA GLN A 90 -0.15 3.55 4.88
C GLN A 90 0.50 2.50 3.96
N LEU A 91 0.47 2.71 2.64
CA LEU A 91 1.18 1.85 1.70
C LEU A 91 2.68 1.85 1.99
N ALA A 92 3.30 3.00 2.23
CA ALA A 92 4.72 3.07 2.59
C ALA A 92 5.03 2.23 3.85
N HIS A 93 4.18 2.25 4.88
CA HIS A 93 4.35 1.39 6.06
C HIS A 93 4.23 -0.10 5.74
N SER A 94 3.20 -0.53 4.99
CA SER A 94 3.08 -1.94 4.58
C SER A 94 4.28 -2.41 3.76
N ILE A 95 4.86 -1.53 2.96
CA ILE A 95 6.11 -1.79 2.22
C ILE A 95 7.29 -1.98 3.19
N MET A 96 7.41 -1.10 4.19
CA MET A 96 8.47 -1.16 5.20
C MET A 96 8.38 -2.42 6.07
N GLU A 97 7.17 -2.89 6.35
CA GLU A 97 6.89 -4.13 7.09
C GLU A 97 7.06 -5.40 6.23
N GLY A 98 7.27 -5.24 4.92
CA GLY A 98 7.47 -6.34 3.98
C GLY A 98 6.18 -7.08 3.62
N GLU A 99 5.02 -6.45 3.80
CA GLU A 99 3.71 -7.02 3.49
C GLU A 99 3.41 -7.01 1.98
N LEU A 100 4.06 -6.12 1.24
CA LEU A 100 3.94 -5.99 -0.22
C LEU A 100 5.13 -6.66 -0.93
N GLU A 101 4.88 -7.81 -1.55
CA GLU A 101 5.87 -8.53 -2.35
C GLU A 101 5.99 -7.95 -3.78
N GLY A 102 7.17 -8.12 -4.40
CA GLY A 102 7.37 -7.84 -5.83
C GLY A 102 7.66 -6.38 -6.19
N LEU A 103 7.78 -5.48 -5.21
CA LEU A 103 8.10 -4.08 -5.45
C LEU A 103 9.57 -3.88 -5.86
N PRO A 104 9.86 -2.91 -6.75
CA PRO A 104 11.20 -2.63 -7.26
C PRO A 104 12.05 -1.84 -6.26
N LEU A 105 12.16 -2.31 -5.01
CA LEU A 105 13.00 -1.69 -4.00
C LEU A 105 14.47 -2.13 -4.15
N ASN A 106 15.38 -1.29 -3.69
CA ASN A 106 16.79 -1.67 -3.56
C ASN A 106 16.90 -2.90 -2.66
N LYS A 107 17.62 -3.94 -3.13
CA LYS A 107 17.88 -5.21 -2.42
C LYS A 107 18.79 -5.07 -1.19
N ASP A 108 18.87 -3.88 -0.63
CA ASP A 108 19.68 -3.61 0.54
C ASP A 108 18.87 -3.92 1.81
N ASP A 109 19.06 -5.14 2.31
CA ASP A 109 18.41 -5.66 3.52
C ASP A 109 18.89 -4.97 4.82
N THR A 110 19.74 -3.95 4.74
CA THR A 110 20.12 -3.14 5.89
C THR A 110 18.87 -2.49 6.53
N PRO A 111 18.60 -2.72 7.84
CA PRO A 111 17.52 -2.05 8.55
C PRO A 111 17.69 -0.54 8.52
N ARG A 112 16.62 0.22 8.28
CA ARG A 112 16.71 1.68 8.14
C ARG A 112 17.28 2.37 9.37
N GLU A 113 17.02 1.83 10.56
CA GLU A 113 17.51 2.34 11.84
C GLU A 113 19.04 2.29 11.92
N HIS A 114 19.67 1.38 11.18
CA HIS A 114 21.12 1.28 11.09
C HIS A 114 21.76 2.59 10.61
N PHE A 115 21.14 3.29 9.66
CA PHE A 115 21.66 4.57 9.16
C PHE A 115 21.63 5.66 10.24
N ILE A 116 20.63 5.65 11.12
CA ILE A 116 20.58 6.58 12.27
C ILE A 116 21.65 6.20 13.29
N ILE A 117 21.70 4.92 13.68
CA ILE A 117 22.62 4.41 14.72
C ILE A 117 24.08 4.66 14.31
N GLN A 118 24.42 4.39 13.05
CA GLN A 118 25.76 4.64 12.52
C GLN A 118 26.17 6.11 12.65
N GLU A 119 25.28 7.05 12.33
CA GLU A 119 25.58 8.48 12.45
C GLU A 119 25.64 8.96 13.91
N LEU A 120 24.84 8.38 14.81
CA LEU A 120 24.93 8.67 16.25
C LEU A 120 26.26 8.18 16.84
N GLN A 121 26.70 6.97 16.48
CA GLN A 121 27.99 6.40 16.93
C GLN A 121 29.20 7.17 16.41
N ALA A 122 29.06 7.88 15.30
CA ALA A 122 30.11 8.73 14.73
C ALA A 122 30.30 10.07 15.49
N ILE A 123 29.46 10.36 16.49
CA ILE A 123 29.46 11.60 17.27
C ILE A 123 29.68 11.27 18.75
N CYS A 124 30.40 12.14 19.47
CA CYS A 124 30.54 12.03 20.93
C CYS A 124 29.40 12.77 21.64
N LEU A 125 28.62 12.04 22.44
CA LEU A 125 27.45 12.55 23.17
C LEU A 125 27.66 12.65 24.70
N GLU A 126 28.88 12.43 25.21
CA GLU A 126 29.14 12.42 26.65
C GLU A 126 29.07 13.81 27.30
N GLU A 127 29.64 14.84 26.66
CA GLU A 127 29.65 16.22 27.15
C GLU A 127 29.61 17.20 25.97
N ASN A 128 28.44 17.35 25.36
CA ASN A 128 28.29 18.09 24.11
C ASN A 128 26.95 18.85 24.04
N VAL A 129 26.81 19.69 23.01
CA VAL A 129 25.52 20.25 22.59
C VAL A 129 25.09 19.53 21.31
N PHE A 130 23.94 18.86 21.35
CA PHE A 130 23.38 18.11 20.24
C PHE A 130 22.12 18.81 19.72
N SER A 131 22.16 19.26 18.47
CA SER A 131 21.02 19.89 17.81
C SER A 131 20.29 18.88 16.94
N ILE A 132 19.01 18.65 17.25
CA ILE A 132 18.14 17.74 16.49
C ILE A 132 18.04 18.19 15.03
N ARG A 133 17.74 19.47 14.81
CA ARG A 133 17.69 20.07 13.47
C ARG A 133 18.96 19.84 12.68
N SER A 134 20.11 20.12 13.29
CA SER A 134 21.40 20.00 12.60
C SER A 134 21.72 18.54 12.27
N PHE A 135 21.40 17.61 13.17
CA PHE A 135 21.57 16.19 12.91
C PHE A 135 20.68 15.72 11.76
N MET A 136 19.38 16.07 11.79
CA MET A 136 18.44 15.79 10.71
C MET A 136 18.92 16.35 9.37
N THR A 137 19.37 17.61 9.34
CA THR A 137 19.72 18.31 8.09
C THR A 137 21.01 17.76 7.46
N PHE A 138 22.02 17.43 8.26
CA PHE A 138 23.38 17.17 7.75
C PHE A 138 23.86 15.72 7.86
N ARG A 139 23.20 14.88 8.68
CA ARG A 139 23.67 13.52 8.96
C ARG A 139 22.72 12.44 8.43
N LEU A 140 21.41 12.71 8.43
CA LEU A 140 20.40 11.70 8.08
C LEU A 140 20.12 11.55 6.57
N ALA A 141 21.00 12.04 5.69
CA ALA A 141 20.79 11.98 4.24
C ALA A 141 20.50 10.54 3.73
N LYS A 142 21.31 9.55 4.14
CA LYS A 142 21.09 8.14 3.72
C LYS A 142 19.81 7.54 4.28
N TYR A 143 19.45 7.92 5.50
CA TYR A 143 18.19 7.49 6.11
C TYR A 143 16.99 8.05 5.35
N TYR A 144 17.04 9.33 4.99
CA TYR A 144 16.01 9.98 4.20
C TYR A 144 15.92 9.48 2.75
N GLU A 145 17.06 9.14 2.12
CA GLU A 145 17.06 8.43 0.84
C GLU A 145 16.32 7.09 0.94
N ARG A 146 16.50 6.36 2.05
CA ARG A 146 15.76 5.12 2.29
C ARG A 146 14.25 5.38 2.44
N LEU A 147 13.85 6.36 3.25
CA LEU A 147 12.43 6.71 3.40
C LEU A 147 11.79 7.16 2.09
N ARG A 148 12.50 7.97 1.31
CA ARG A 148 12.04 8.40 -0.03
C ARG A 148 11.78 7.21 -0.94
N SER A 149 12.64 6.18 -0.91
CA SER A 149 12.43 4.99 -1.74
C SER A 149 11.15 4.23 -1.38
N TYR A 150 10.75 4.21 -0.10
CA TYR A 150 9.47 3.63 0.32
C TYR A 150 8.29 4.48 -0.16
N VAL A 151 8.38 5.80 -0.03
CA VAL A 151 7.37 6.74 -0.53
C VAL A 151 7.20 6.62 -2.05
N GLU A 152 8.29 6.53 -2.81
CA GLU A 152 8.25 6.36 -4.27
C GLU A 152 7.52 5.07 -4.67
N ALA A 153 7.87 3.94 -4.04
CA ALA A 153 7.20 2.67 -4.29
C ALA A 153 5.71 2.71 -3.88
N ALA A 154 5.38 3.35 -2.76
CA ALA A 154 4.01 3.53 -2.32
C ALA A 154 3.17 4.37 -3.29
N ILE A 155 3.77 5.43 -3.86
CA ILE A 155 3.11 6.27 -4.87
C ILE A 155 2.86 5.48 -6.16
N ASP A 156 3.82 4.68 -6.60
CA ASP A 156 3.65 3.84 -7.78
C ASP A 156 2.52 2.82 -7.58
N GLU A 157 2.50 2.15 -6.42
CA GLU A 157 1.42 1.20 -6.06
C GLU A 157 0.07 1.91 -5.98
N TYR A 158 -0.01 3.06 -5.30
CA TYR A 158 -1.22 3.85 -5.22
C TYR A 158 -1.75 4.24 -6.61
N LYS A 159 -0.87 4.68 -7.52
CA LYS A 159 -1.26 5.02 -8.90
C LYS A 159 -1.75 3.80 -9.66
N MET A 160 -1.09 2.65 -9.52
CA MET A 160 -1.52 1.40 -10.16
C MET A 160 -2.94 1.01 -9.69
N GLU A 161 -3.23 1.13 -8.40
CA GLU A 161 -4.57 0.86 -7.86
C GLU A 161 -5.60 1.87 -8.40
N GLN A 162 -5.28 3.17 -8.46
CA GLN A 162 -6.19 4.17 -9.05
C GLN A 162 -6.45 3.93 -10.54
N GLU A 163 -5.42 3.55 -11.29
CA GLU A 163 -5.55 3.16 -12.70
C GLU A 163 -6.44 1.93 -12.86
N TYR A 164 -6.29 0.92 -11.98
CA TYR A 164 -7.15 -0.25 -11.95
C TYR A 164 -8.61 0.11 -11.67
N GLN A 165 -8.89 0.93 -10.65
CA GLN A 165 -10.27 1.36 -10.34
C GLN A 165 -10.89 2.16 -11.50
N THR A 166 -10.12 3.05 -12.12
CA THR A 166 -10.56 3.81 -13.31
C THR A 166 -10.89 2.88 -14.47
N PHE A 167 -10.06 1.86 -14.68
CA PHE A 167 -10.29 0.84 -15.70
C PHE A 167 -11.55 0.01 -15.42
N ILE A 168 -11.77 -0.45 -14.18
CA ILE A 168 -12.99 -1.17 -13.81
C ILE A 168 -14.23 -0.29 -14.03
N GLN A 169 -14.14 1.00 -13.71
CA GLN A 169 -15.24 1.93 -13.97
C GLN A 169 -15.52 2.09 -15.47
N SER A 170 -14.49 2.15 -16.33
CA SER A 170 -14.71 2.21 -17.78
C SER A 170 -15.40 0.96 -18.33
N LEU A 171 -15.11 -0.22 -17.76
CA LEU A 171 -15.81 -1.46 -18.10
C LEU A 171 -17.29 -1.41 -17.67
N ARG A 172 -17.59 -0.92 -16.46
CA ARG A 172 -18.97 -0.76 -15.97
C ARG A 172 -19.76 0.16 -16.91
N ASP A 173 -19.22 1.32 -17.21
CA ASP A 173 -19.87 2.32 -18.07
C ASP A 173 -20.12 1.73 -19.47
N TYR A 174 -19.16 0.97 -19.99
CA TYR A 174 -19.31 0.27 -21.27
C TYR A 174 -20.45 -0.76 -21.23
N VAL A 175 -20.47 -1.65 -20.23
CA VAL A 175 -21.52 -2.68 -20.06
C VAL A 175 -22.91 -2.04 -19.94
N MET A 176 -23.03 -0.94 -19.18
CA MET A 176 -24.31 -0.24 -18.99
C MET A 176 -24.82 0.46 -20.25
N SER A 177 -23.92 0.83 -21.17
CA SER A 177 -24.27 1.50 -22.43
C SER A 177 -24.73 0.55 -23.54
N LYS A 178 -24.60 -0.77 -23.33
CA LYS A 178 -24.86 -1.80 -24.35
C LYS A 178 -26.20 -2.49 -24.12
N GLU A 179 -26.88 -2.81 -25.22
CA GLU A 179 -27.95 -3.80 -25.20
C GLU A 179 -27.34 -5.20 -25.02
N PRO A 180 -27.87 -6.03 -24.10
CA PRO A 180 -27.41 -7.40 -23.90
C PRO A 180 -27.46 -8.20 -25.20
N MET A 181 -26.37 -8.88 -25.54
CA MET A 181 -26.37 -9.85 -26.65
C MET A 181 -26.97 -11.19 -26.23
N LEU A 182 -26.83 -11.53 -24.95
CA LEU A 182 -27.42 -12.69 -24.28
C LEU A 182 -27.93 -12.22 -22.93
N ASP A 183 -29.17 -12.57 -22.58
CA ASP A 183 -29.77 -12.10 -21.34
C ASP A 183 -29.14 -12.78 -20.11
N HIS A 184 -28.84 -14.07 -20.22
CA HIS A 184 -28.31 -14.87 -19.12
C HIS A 184 -27.12 -15.73 -19.59
N VAL A 185 -26.03 -15.68 -18.82
CA VAL A 185 -24.85 -16.52 -19.06
C VAL A 185 -24.40 -17.27 -17.80
N HIS A 186 -23.66 -18.36 -18.01
CA HIS A 186 -23.13 -19.22 -16.95
C HIS A 186 -21.60 -19.27 -17.04
N ILE A 187 -20.94 -18.99 -15.92
CA ILE A 187 -19.48 -19.08 -15.79
C ILE A 187 -19.15 -20.22 -14.84
N VAL A 188 -18.38 -21.21 -15.29
CA VAL A 188 -17.94 -22.34 -14.47
C VAL A 188 -16.46 -22.18 -14.16
N HIS A 189 -16.10 -22.18 -12.87
CA HIS A 189 -14.73 -22.15 -12.38
C HIS A 189 -14.37 -23.47 -11.72
N ASP A 190 -13.65 -24.32 -12.45
CA ASP A 190 -13.09 -25.60 -11.98
C ASP A 190 -11.64 -25.71 -12.47
N GLY A 191 -10.73 -25.07 -11.73
CA GLY A 191 -9.32 -24.87 -12.10
C GLY A 191 -9.09 -23.82 -13.19
N TYR A 192 -10.03 -23.64 -14.12
CA TYR A 192 -10.06 -22.57 -15.11
C TYR A 192 -11.49 -22.07 -15.33
N PHE A 193 -11.63 -20.84 -15.83
CA PHE A 193 -12.93 -20.23 -16.10
C PHE A 193 -13.44 -20.60 -17.49
N VAL A 194 -14.71 -20.98 -17.58
CA VAL A 194 -15.40 -21.26 -18.83
C VAL A 194 -16.71 -20.50 -18.88
N LEU A 195 -16.87 -19.66 -19.91
CA LEU A 195 -18.16 -19.11 -20.30
C LEU A 195 -18.93 -20.18 -21.07
N TRP A 196 -19.95 -20.76 -20.45
CA TRP A 196 -20.57 -22.00 -20.91
C TRP A 196 -21.26 -21.84 -22.27
N GLU A 197 -21.88 -20.69 -22.50
CA GLU A 197 -22.58 -20.33 -23.74
C GLU A 197 -21.62 -20.33 -24.95
N LEU A 198 -20.34 -20.02 -24.70
CA LEU A 198 -19.31 -20.01 -25.74
C LEU A 198 -18.52 -21.32 -25.83
N LYS A 199 -18.73 -22.28 -24.91
CA LYS A 199 -17.90 -23.49 -24.78
C LYS A 199 -17.83 -24.33 -26.05
N TYR A 200 -18.95 -24.46 -26.77
CA TYR A 200 -19.05 -25.27 -28.00
C TYR A 200 -18.95 -24.43 -29.28
N ILE A 201 -18.76 -23.12 -29.14
CA ILE A 201 -18.61 -22.19 -30.26
C ILE A 201 -17.14 -22.16 -30.67
N SER A 202 -16.87 -22.18 -31.98
CA SER A 202 -15.49 -22.09 -32.48
C SER A 202 -14.85 -20.74 -32.11
N GLU A 203 -13.54 -20.68 -31.86
CA GLU A 203 -12.85 -19.40 -31.55
C GLU A 203 -13.12 -18.30 -32.58
N ARG A 204 -13.26 -18.67 -33.85
CA ARG A 204 -13.59 -17.74 -34.94
C ARG A 204 -14.97 -17.12 -34.75
N GLU A 205 -15.92 -17.86 -34.21
CA GLU A 205 -17.27 -17.40 -33.94
C GLU A 205 -17.38 -16.67 -32.61
N GLN A 206 -16.64 -17.09 -31.57
CA GLN A 206 -16.52 -16.34 -30.32
C GLN A 206 -16.03 -14.91 -30.57
N LYS A 207 -15.09 -14.73 -31.50
CA LYS A 207 -14.61 -13.41 -31.95
C LYS A 207 -15.68 -12.50 -32.56
N LYS A 208 -16.88 -13.00 -32.87
CA LYS A 208 -18.03 -12.16 -33.30
C LYS A 208 -18.73 -11.49 -32.13
N TYR A 209 -18.67 -12.08 -30.94
CA TYR A 209 -19.23 -11.53 -29.71
C TYR A 209 -18.30 -10.50 -29.07
N ILE A 210 -17.04 -10.40 -29.50
CA ILE A 210 -16.05 -9.50 -28.92
C ILE A 210 -16.00 -8.19 -29.70
N ASP A 211 -16.24 -7.06 -29.02
CA ASP A 211 -15.99 -5.73 -29.56
C ASP A 211 -14.50 -5.43 -29.56
N ARG A 212 -13.84 -5.74 -30.69
CA ARG A 212 -12.39 -5.57 -30.84
C ARG A 212 -11.92 -4.12 -30.76
N ARG A 213 -12.80 -3.12 -30.92
CA ARG A 213 -12.39 -1.72 -30.77
C ARG A 213 -12.18 -1.43 -29.29
N PHE A 214 -13.16 -1.78 -28.47
CA PHE A 214 -13.11 -1.61 -27.02
C PHE A 214 -11.94 -2.37 -26.38
N VAL A 215 -11.71 -3.63 -26.77
CA VAL A 215 -10.59 -4.43 -26.25
C VAL A 215 -9.23 -3.84 -26.62
N ARG A 216 -9.09 -3.21 -27.79
CA ARG A 216 -7.83 -2.56 -28.21
C ARG A 216 -7.56 -1.25 -27.49
N GLU A 217 -8.59 -0.58 -27.01
CA GLU A 217 -8.47 0.63 -26.20
C GLU A 217 -8.00 0.30 -24.76
N HIS A 218 -8.17 -0.95 -24.31
CA HIS A 218 -7.78 -1.39 -22.97
C HIS A 218 -6.93 -2.69 -22.98
N PRO A 219 -5.72 -2.66 -23.59
CA PRO A 219 -4.96 -3.87 -23.90
C PRO A 219 -4.32 -4.58 -22.70
N MET A 220 -4.16 -3.90 -21.54
CA MET A 220 -3.35 -4.41 -20.43
C MET A 220 -4.12 -5.27 -19.41
N TYR A 221 -5.46 -5.26 -19.41
CA TYR A 221 -6.25 -5.81 -18.29
C TYR A 221 -7.42 -6.73 -18.67
N ILE A 222 -7.70 -6.91 -19.97
CA ILE A 222 -8.84 -7.73 -20.39
C ILE A 222 -8.35 -9.14 -20.76
N ASP A 223 -8.70 -10.12 -19.93
CA ASP A 223 -8.60 -11.52 -20.29
C ASP A 223 -9.39 -11.78 -21.59
N SER A 224 -8.69 -12.26 -22.62
CA SER A 224 -9.25 -12.40 -23.97
C SER A 224 -10.27 -13.54 -24.11
N HIS A 225 -10.32 -14.47 -23.16
CA HIS A 225 -11.17 -15.66 -23.20
C HIS A 225 -12.43 -15.52 -22.33
N LEU A 226 -12.40 -14.71 -21.28
CA LEU A 226 -13.51 -14.53 -20.35
C LEU A 226 -14.00 -13.09 -20.29
N LEU A 227 -13.16 -12.13 -19.87
CA LEU A 227 -13.60 -10.75 -19.66
C LEU A 227 -13.98 -10.07 -20.98
N ALA A 228 -13.17 -10.24 -22.04
CA ALA A 228 -13.47 -9.67 -23.36
C ALA A 228 -14.84 -10.09 -23.90
N PRO A 229 -15.18 -11.39 -23.99
CA PRO A 229 -16.51 -11.79 -24.43
C PRO A 229 -17.60 -11.38 -23.44
N LEU A 230 -17.38 -11.51 -22.13
CA LEU A 230 -18.41 -11.21 -21.14
C LEU A 230 -18.81 -9.72 -21.14
N VAL A 231 -17.83 -8.81 -21.17
CA VAL A 231 -18.05 -7.36 -21.27
C VAL A 231 -18.70 -6.97 -22.58
N SER A 232 -18.35 -7.65 -23.68
CA SER A 232 -18.93 -7.37 -25.00
C SER A 232 -20.37 -7.91 -25.13
N ILE A 233 -20.68 -9.04 -24.49
CA ILE A 233 -22.03 -9.61 -24.41
C ILE A 233 -22.92 -8.74 -23.52
N ALA A 234 -22.35 -8.14 -22.47
CA ALA A 234 -23.04 -7.28 -21.50
C ALA A 234 -24.34 -7.91 -20.94
N PRO A 235 -24.30 -9.16 -20.44
CA PRO A 235 -25.51 -9.90 -20.07
C PRO A 235 -26.29 -9.23 -18.93
N GLU A 236 -27.59 -9.46 -18.86
CA GLU A 236 -28.43 -9.00 -17.74
C GLU A 236 -28.19 -9.81 -16.47
N LYS A 237 -27.84 -11.09 -16.63
CA LYS A 237 -27.60 -12.02 -15.52
C LYS A 237 -26.41 -12.94 -15.76
N ILE A 238 -25.62 -13.16 -14.72
CA ILE A 238 -24.45 -14.04 -14.70
C ILE A 238 -24.58 -14.99 -13.50
N ASP A 239 -24.68 -16.28 -13.76
CA ASP A 239 -24.50 -17.30 -12.72
C ASP A 239 -23.06 -17.81 -12.75
N LEU A 240 -22.29 -17.49 -11.71
CA LEU A 240 -20.89 -17.88 -11.56
C LEU A 240 -20.78 -19.03 -10.55
N TYR A 241 -20.32 -20.19 -11.00
CA TYR A 241 -20.17 -21.41 -10.22
C TYR A 241 -18.70 -21.59 -9.83
N THR A 242 -18.38 -21.50 -8.53
CA THR A 242 -17.00 -21.59 -8.01
C THR A 242 -17.00 -22.13 -6.58
N GLU A 243 -15.94 -22.86 -6.21
CA GLU A 243 -15.62 -23.16 -4.80
C GLU A 243 -14.68 -22.12 -4.18
N ASP A 244 -14.01 -21.31 -5.00
CA ASP A 244 -13.13 -20.22 -4.58
C ASP A 244 -13.80 -18.88 -4.88
N ARG A 245 -14.35 -18.24 -3.84
CA ARG A 245 -14.99 -16.92 -3.94
C ARG A 245 -13.99 -15.78 -3.90
N GLU A 246 -12.80 -16.01 -3.32
CA GLU A 246 -11.78 -14.98 -3.14
C GLU A 246 -10.82 -14.89 -4.33
N HIS A 247 -11.00 -15.77 -5.32
CA HIS A 247 -10.24 -15.72 -6.57
C HIS A 247 -10.34 -14.34 -7.24
N ALA A 248 -9.19 -13.75 -7.60
CA ALA A 248 -9.11 -12.39 -8.15
C ALA A 248 -10.04 -12.13 -9.36
N MET A 249 -10.17 -13.11 -10.26
CA MET A 249 -11.10 -13.02 -11.41
C MET A 249 -12.57 -13.00 -11.00
N VAL A 250 -12.97 -13.72 -9.94
CA VAL A 250 -14.34 -13.70 -9.42
C VAL A 250 -14.67 -12.32 -8.87
N GLN A 251 -13.77 -11.76 -8.05
CA GLN A 251 -13.88 -10.41 -7.53
C GLN A 251 -13.93 -9.37 -8.66
N THR A 252 -13.09 -9.53 -9.69
CA THR A 252 -13.10 -8.67 -10.88
C THR A 252 -14.45 -8.71 -11.60
N ILE A 253 -15.02 -9.90 -11.84
CA ILE A 253 -16.34 -10.04 -12.49
C ILE A 253 -17.44 -9.41 -11.63
N GLN A 254 -17.44 -9.66 -10.32
CA GLN A 254 -18.39 -9.03 -9.40
C GLN A 254 -18.26 -7.51 -9.39
N ASN A 255 -17.04 -6.98 -9.43
CA ASN A 255 -16.80 -5.55 -9.47
C ASN A 255 -17.34 -4.92 -10.75
N ILE A 256 -17.21 -5.58 -11.91
CA ILE A 256 -17.69 -5.05 -13.20
C ILE A 256 -19.21 -5.15 -13.33
N PHE A 257 -19.79 -6.30 -12.98
CA PHE A 257 -21.19 -6.63 -13.28
C PHE A 257 -22.13 -6.49 -12.08
N GLN A 258 -21.60 -6.23 -10.89
CA GLN A 258 -22.33 -5.87 -9.68
C GLN A 258 -23.51 -6.83 -9.39
N GLU A 259 -24.72 -6.32 -9.25
CA GLU A 259 -25.93 -7.09 -8.93
C GLU A 259 -26.34 -8.11 -10.00
N ARG A 260 -25.76 -8.04 -11.21
CA ARG A 260 -26.00 -9.03 -12.27
C ARG A 260 -25.33 -10.37 -11.96
N VAL A 261 -24.40 -10.44 -11.00
CA VAL A 261 -23.64 -11.65 -10.68
C VAL A 261 -24.24 -12.39 -9.47
N ARG A 262 -24.57 -13.67 -9.67
CA ARG A 262 -24.93 -14.59 -8.60
C ARG A 262 -23.87 -15.68 -8.47
N ILE A 263 -23.21 -15.74 -7.32
CA ILE A 263 -22.19 -16.78 -7.04
C ILE A 263 -22.82 -18.01 -6.39
N LEU A 264 -22.65 -19.15 -7.04
CA LEU A 264 -23.19 -20.45 -6.66
C LEU A 264 -22.06 -21.46 -6.39
N PRO A 265 -22.26 -22.47 -5.52
CA PRO A 265 -21.31 -23.57 -5.37
C PRO A 265 -21.14 -24.33 -6.69
N LEU A 266 -19.97 -24.91 -6.92
CA LEU A 266 -19.67 -25.61 -8.18
C LEU A 266 -20.62 -26.80 -8.39
N GLY A 267 -20.97 -27.50 -7.32
CA GLY A 267 -21.91 -28.63 -7.35
C GLY A 267 -23.35 -28.28 -7.76
N ALA A 268 -23.72 -26.99 -7.77
CA ALA A 268 -25.05 -26.54 -8.22
C ALA A 268 -25.15 -26.42 -9.75
N PHE A 269 -24.05 -26.57 -10.49
CA PHE A 269 -24.05 -26.48 -11.94
C PHE A 269 -24.65 -27.73 -12.58
N HIS A 270 -25.74 -27.58 -13.34
CA HIS A 270 -26.40 -28.67 -14.05
C HIS A 270 -26.52 -28.37 -15.56
N PRO A 271 -25.69 -29.01 -16.42
CA PRO A 271 -25.62 -28.71 -17.84
C PRO A 271 -26.92 -28.91 -18.66
N ARG A 272 -27.89 -29.67 -18.14
CA ARG A 272 -29.08 -30.12 -18.88
C ARG A 272 -30.34 -29.30 -18.62
N GLU A 273 -30.41 -28.55 -17.52
CA GLU A 273 -31.58 -27.73 -17.18
C GLU A 273 -31.51 -26.34 -17.84
N ASN A 274 -30.29 -25.79 -18.02
CA ASN A 274 -30.09 -24.44 -18.55
C ASN A 274 -30.29 -24.30 -20.07
N ILE A 275 -30.51 -25.40 -20.81
CA ILE A 275 -30.82 -25.38 -22.26
C ILE A 275 -32.34 -25.25 -22.49
N LEU A 276 -33.17 -25.55 -21.48
CA LEU A 276 -34.63 -25.63 -21.63
C LEU A 276 -35.35 -24.31 -21.37
N GLU A 277 -34.71 -23.31 -20.76
CA GLU A 277 -35.35 -22.00 -20.50
C GLU A 277 -35.23 -20.99 -21.65
N GLU A 278 -34.35 -21.17 -22.64
CA GLU A 278 -34.22 -20.26 -23.80
C GLU A 278 -35.17 -20.58 -24.97
N HIS A 279 -36.03 -21.60 -24.83
CA HIS A 279 -36.95 -22.04 -25.90
C HIS A 279 -38.42 -22.20 -25.45
N SER A 280 -38.85 -21.52 -24.38
CA SER A 280 -40.27 -21.43 -24.00
C SER A 280 -40.77 -19.99 -23.96
#